data_AF-A0A9E3HZH0-F1
#
_entry.id   AF-A0A9E3HZH0-F1
#
_cell.length_a   1.000
_cell.length_b   1.000
_cell.length_c   1.000
_cell.angle_alpha   90.00
_cell.angle_beta   90.00
_cell.angle_gamma   90.00
#
_symmetry.space_group_name_H-M   'P 1'
#
loop_
_entity.id
_entity.type
_entity.pdbx_description
1 polymer ?
#
loop_
_entity_poly.entity_id
_entity_poly.type
_entity_poly.pdbx_seq_one_letter_code
_entity_poly.pdbx_strand_id
1 'polypeptide(L)'
;MTEETQYHLETLALHAGQTVDSDTLSRAVPIYQTTSYVFKDIGHATDLFALKEFGNIYTRLIYIESMGGREAGVKFINSVKLASHLANIGDSKTLVIHHAGTTHQQLSEAEQIAAGVTDDYIRISVGTEHIDDIIADVDQALKSSALLRLN
;
A
#
# COMPACT_ATOMS: atom_id res chain seq x y z
N MET A 1 -17.87 17.11 38.45
CA MET A 1 -16.72 17.50 37.61
C MET A 1 -15.64 16.50 37.90
N THR A 2 -15.54 15.45 37.09
CA THR A 2 -14.49 14.43 37.23
C THR A 2 -13.17 15.09 36.86
N GLU A 3 -12.20 15.08 37.76
CA GLU A 3 -10.83 15.50 37.45
C GLU A 3 -10.38 14.75 36.19
N GLU A 4 -10.03 15.50 35.13
CA GLU A 4 -9.41 14.90 33.96
C GLU A 4 -8.11 14.25 34.44
N THR A 5 -8.08 12.92 34.44
CA THR A 5 -6.90 12.17 34.86
C THR A 5 -5.79 12.53 33.89
N GLN A 6 -4.82 13.30 34.37
CA GLN A 6 -3.71 13.77 33.55
C GLN A 6 -2.72 12.61 33.38
N TYR A 7 -2.86 11.87 32.27
CA TYR A 7 -1.99 10.74 31.97
C TYR A 7 -0.58 11.21 31.59
N HIS A 8 0.42 10.43 31.98
CA HIS A 8 1.80 10.65 31.56
C HIS A 8 1.97 10.40 30.05
N LEU A 9 3.02 11.00 29.47
CA LEU A 9 3.29 10.93 28.03
C LEU A 9 3.42 9.49 27.52
N GLU A 10 4.04 8.61 28.31
CA GLU A 10 4.24 7.20 27.99
C GLU A 10 2.90 6.44 27.89
N THR A 11 1.92 6.83 28.71
CA THR A 11 0.56 6.26 28.69
C THR A 11 -0.21 6.78 27.48
N LEU A 12 -0.10 8.08 27.19
CA LEU A 12 -0.74 8.69 26.04
C LEU A 12 -0.17 8.16 24.72
N ALA A 13 1.14 7.96 24.63
CA ALA A 13 1.80 7.42 23.43
C ALA A 13 1.28 6.04 23.01
N LEU A 14 0.80 5.22 23.97
CA LEU A 14 0.27 3.88 23.71
C LEU A 14 -1.25 3.82 23.56
N HIS A 15 -1.99 4.81 24.08
CA HIS A 15 -3.44 4.70 24.23
C HIS A 15 -4.22 5.87 23.62
N ALA A 16 -3.60 7.01 23.39
CA ALA A 16 -4.26 8.18 22.82
C ALA A 16 -4.43 8.04 21.30
N GLY A 17 -5.51 8.61 20.76
CA GLY A 17 -5.72 8.72 19.31
C GLY A 17 -6.25 7.47 18.60
N GLN A 18 -6.47 6.36 19.31
CA GLN A 18 -6.98 5.12 18.72
C GLN A 18 -8.28 4.65 19.37
N THR A 19 -9.20 4.16 18.54
CA THR A 19 -10.46 3.54 18.98
C THR A 19 -10.24 2.06 19.18
N VAL A 20 -10.68 1.51 20.31
CA VAL A 20 -10.57 0.07 20.59
C VAL A 20 -11.45 -0.69 19.60
N ASP A 21 -10.85 -1.64 18.89
CA ASP A 21 -11.56 -2.58 18.04
C ASP A 21 -12.52 -3.44 18.88
N SER A 22 -13.79 -3.52 18.48
CA SER A 22 -14.83 -4.19 19.28
C SER A 22 -14.65 -5.70 19.39
N ASP A 23 -13.99 -6.30 18.40
CA ASP A 23 -13.97 -7.75 18.22
C ASP A 23 -12.70 -8.35 18.83
N THR A 24 -11.57 -7.66 18.67
CA THR A 24 -10.24 -8.10 19.13
C THR A 24 -9.76 -7.36 20.37
N LEU A 25 -10.46 -6.28 20.76
CA LEU A 25 -10.08 -5.36 21.84
C LEU A 25 -8.71 -4.70 21.64
N SER A 26 -8.18 -4.74 20.42
CA SER A 26 -6.92 -4.08 20.09
C SER A 26 -7.11 -2.56 20.03
N ARG A 27 -6.22 -1.80 20.65
CA ARG A 27 -6.15 -0.35 20.45
C ARG A 27 -5.44 -0.01 19.14
N ALA A 28 -4.36 -0.72 18.82
CA ALA A 28 -3.62 -0.54 17.57
C ALA A 28 -4.16 -1.45 16.47
N VAL A 29 -4.09 -0.99 15.22
CA VAL A 29 -4.37 -1.86 14.06
C VAL A 29 -3.46 -3.09 14.16
N PRO A 30 -4.01 -4.33 14.19
CA PRO A 30 -3.18 -5.52 14.27
C PRO A 30 -2.25 -5.62 13.07
N ILE A 31 -0.96 -5.39 13.32
CA ILE A 31 0.08 -5.65 12.31
C ILE A 31 0.38 -7.13 12.39
N TYR A 32 -0.25 -7.92 11.51
CA TYR A 32 0.20 -9.29 11.29
C TYR A 32 1.58 -9.24 10.67
N GLN A 33 2.61 -9.48 11.49
CA GLN A 33 4.00 -9.69 11.07
C GLN A 33 4.14 -11.03 10.33
N THR A 34 3.31 -11.24 9.32
CA THR A 34 3.41 -12.35 8.40
C THR A 34 3.82 -11.84 7.04
N THR A 35 4.60 -12.63 6.31
CA THR A 35 4.91 -12.39 4.90
C THR A 35 3.89 -13.06 3.96
N SER A 36 3.06 -13.98 4.48
CA SER A 36 2.11 -14.77 3.68
C SER A 36 0.91 -15.24 4.50
N TYR A 37 -0.21 -15.54 3.83
CA TYR A 37 -1.38 -16.19 4.42
C TYR A 37 -1.52 -17.60 3.86
N VAL A 38 -1.96 -18.55 4.69
CA VAL A 38 -2.18 -19.94 4.27
C VAL A 38 -3.58 -20.06 3.66
N PHE A 39 -3.68 -20.75 2.52
CA PHE A 39 -4.97 -21.06 1.91
C PHE A 39 -5.60 -22.31 2.55
N LYS A 40 -6.93 -22.32 2.66
CA LYS A 40 -7.69 -23.49 3.17
C LYS A 40 -7.48 -24.70 2.26
N ASP A 41 -7.54 -24.47 0.94
CA ASP A 41 -7.31 -25.44 -0.13
C ASP A 41 -7.01 -24.73 -1.46
N ILE A 42 -6.87 -25.50 -2.55
CA ILE A 42 -6.60 -24.98 -3.90
C ILE A 42 -7.77 -24.15 -4.44
N GLY A 43 -9.00 -24.52 -4.10
CA GLY A 43 -10.20 -23.79 -4.51
C GLY A 43 -10.25 -22.41 -3.87
N HIS A 44 -10.02 -22.32 -2.56
CA HIS A 44 -9.90 -21.06 -1.83
C HIS A 44 -8.81 -20.15 -2.41
N ALA A 45 -7.64 -20.69 -2.76
CA ALA A 45 -6.61 -19.90 -3.43
C ALA A 45 -7.11 -19.36 -4.78
N THR A 46 -7.71 -20.23 -5.60
CA THR A 46 -8.24 -19.88 -6.93
C THR A 46 -9.28 -18.76 -6.85
N ASP A 47 -10.21 -18.87 -5.91
CA ASP A 47 -11.30 -17.90 -5.74
C ASP A 47 -10.81 -16.56 -5.21
N LEU A 48 -9.79 -16.54 -4.33
CA LEU A 48 -9.13 -15.31 -3.93
C LEU A 48 -8.42 -14.64 -5.13
N PHE A 49 -7.58 -15.37 -5.87
CA PHE A 49 -6.86 -14.82 -7.03
C PHE A 49 -7.78 -14.40 -8.19
N ALA A 50 -8.95 -15.03 -8.31
CA ALA A 50 -9.99 -14.65 -9.27
C ALA A 50 -10.95 -13.57 -8.75
N LEU A 51 -10.72 -13.01 -7.56
CA LEU A 51 -11.55 -11.99 -6.91
C LEU A 51 -13.02 -12.44 -6.67
N LYS A 52 -13.25 -13.74 -6.52
CA LYS A 52 -14.56 -14.35 -6.24
C LYS A 52 -14.86 -14.47 -4.75
N GLU A 53 -13.82 -14.61 -3.93
CA GLU A 53 -13.90 -14.63 -2.47
C GLU A 53 -13.10 -13.43 -1.91
N PHE A 54 -13.61 -12.83 -0.83
CA PHE A 54 -12.89 -11.75 -0.15
C PHE A 54 -11.89 -12.35 0.85
N GLY A 55 -10.62 -11.94 0.77
CA GLY A 55 -9.60 -12.39 1.71
C GLY A 55 -8.20 -11.93 1.32
N ASN A 56 -7.22 -12.30 2.14
CA ASN A 56 -5.85 -11.83 1.98
C ASN A 56 -5.04 -12.81 1.11
N ILE A 57 -4.62 -12.36 -0.08
CA ILE A 57 -3.73 -13.12 -0.97
C ILE A 57 -2.27 -12.85 -0.59
N TYR A 58 -1.93 -11.57 -0.48
CA TYR A 58 -0.65 -11.07 0.03
C TYR A 58 -0.94 -10.06 1.14
N THR A 59 -0.08 -10.02 2.15
CA THR A 59 -0.11 -8.91 3.10
C THR A 59 0.40 -7.65 2.40
N ARG A 60 -0.20 -6.49 2.70
CA ARG A 60 0.41 -5.17 2.44
C ARG A 60 0.58 -4.75 0.97
N LEU A 61 -0.15 -5.31 0.01
CA LEU A 61 -0.16 -4.82 -1.38
C LEU A 61 -1.29 -3.82 -1.63
N ILE A 62 -0.94 -2.68 -2.21
CA ILE A 62 -1.87 -1.63 -2.65
C ILE A 62 -1.55 -1.30 -4.11
N TYR A 63 -2.60 -1.05 -4.89
CA TYR A 63 -2.48 -0.61 -6.28
C TYR A 63 -3.00 0.82 -6.41
N ILE A 64 -2.27 1.65 -7.15
CA ILE A 64 -2.68 3.00 -7.53
C ILE A 64 -2.86 3.02 -9.05
N GLU A 65 -4.03 3.50 -9.47
CA GLU A 65 -4.41 3.66 -10.88
C GLU A 65 -4.81 5.12 -11.15
N SER A 66 -4.94 5.51 -12.43
CA SER A 66 -5.44 6.82 -12.87
C SER A 66 -4.56 8.02 -12.49
N MET A 67 -3.23 7.86 -12.46
CA MET A 67 -2.31 8.95 -12.11
C MET A 67 -2.07 9.96 -13.24
N GLY A 68 -2.65 9.76 -14.43
CA GLY A 68 -2.43 10.61 -15.60
C GLY A 68 -1.44 10.02 -16.61
N GLY A 69 -1.35 8.69 -16.68
CA GLY A 69 -0.52 7.96 -17.63
C GLY A 69 0.92 7.72 -17.17
N ARG A 70 1.73 7.19 -18.10
CA ARG A 70 3.11 6.74 -17.85
C ARG A 70 4.02 7.77 -17.24
N GLU A 71 3.97 9.01 -17.72
CA GLU A 71 4.83 10.08 -17.26
C GLU A 71 4.58 10.38 -15.77
N ALA A 72 3.32 10.41 -15.34
CA ALA A 72 2.96 10.57 -13.94
C ALA A 72 3.41 9.38 -13.10
N GLY A 73 3.29 8.15 -13.63
CA GLY A 73 3.83 6.93 -13.01
C GLY A 73 5.33 7.03 -12.72
N VAL A 74 6.11 7.37 -13.74
CA VAL A 74 7.57 7.55 -13.61
C VAL A 74 7.91 8.68 -12.65
N LYS A 75 7.18 9.81 -12.72
CA LYS A 75 7.41 10.95 -11.83
C LYS A 75 7.12 10.60 -10.37
N PHE A 76 6.07 9.84 -10.08
CA PHE A 76 5.77 9.36 -8.73
C PHE A 76 6.92 8.50 -8.18
N ILE A 77 7.35 7.49 -8.95
CA ILE A 77 8.44 6.58 -8.54
C ILE A 77 9.74 7.34 -8.23
N ASN A 78 10.01 8.43 -8.96
CA ASN A 78 11.18 9.26 -8.71
C ASN A 78 10.99 10.30 -7.60
N SER A 79 9.75 10.51 -7.12
CA SER A 79 9.42 11.53 -6.12
C SER A 79 9.30 10.98 -4.70
N VAL A 80 9.15 9.66 -4.52
CA VAL A 80 9.15 9.04 -3.20
C VAL A 80 10.50 9.24 -2.50
N LYS A 81 10.46 9.45 -1.18
CA LYS A 81 11.62 9.73 -0.34
C LYS A 81 11.86 8.66 0.71
N LEU A 82 10.80 7.98 1.14
CA LEU A 82 10.84 6.87 2.10
C LEU A 82 10.80 5.54 1.34
N ALA A 83 9.83 5.38 0.44
CA ALA A 83 9.66 4.14 -0.30
C ALA A 83 10.81 3.88 -1.28
N SER A 84 11.17 2.61 -1.44
CA SER A 84 12.25 2.19 -2.35
C SER A 84 11.72 1.66 -3.67
N HIS A 85 12.28 2.11 -4.80
CA HIS A 85 11.92 1.59 -6.12
C HIS A 85 12.60 0.23 -6.38
N LEU A 86 11.91 -0.86 -6.10
CA LEU A 86 12.44 -2.22 -6.21
C LEU A 86 11.37 -3.23 -6.64
N ALA A 87 11.76 -4.17 -7.51
CA ALA A 87 10.91 -5.26 -7.97
C ALA A 87 10.82 -6.42 -6.95
N ASN A 88 10.43 -6.11 -5.71
CA ASN A 88 10.26 -7.09 -4.63
C ASN A 88 8.96 -6.84 -3.84
N ILE A 89 8.55 -7.78 -2.99
CA ILE A 89 7.40 -7.67 -2.08
C ILE A 89 7.74 -8.20 -0.69
N GLY A 90 7.04 -7.71 0.34
CA GLY A 90 7.14 -8.26 1.70
C GLY A 90 8.42 -7.94 2.48
N ASP A 91 9.14 -6.88 2.09
CA ASP A 91 10.29 -6.35 2.85
C ASP A 91 9.82 -5.57 4.10
N SER A 92 10.75 -5.34 5.01
CA SER A 92 10.65 -4.36 6.10
C SER A 92 10.49 -2.92 5.59
N LYS A 93 11.05 -2.61 4.42
CA LYS A 93 10.86 -1.31 3.75
C LYS A 93 9.64 -1.32 2.85
N THR A 94 8.96 -0.18 2.77
CA THR A 94 7.92 0.07 1.78
C THR A 94 8.55 0.13 0.40
N LEU A 95 8.02 -0.67 -0.54
CA LEU A 95 8.53 -0.79 -1.90
C LEU A 95 7.49 -0.30 -2.90
N VAL A 96 7.94 0.44 -3.91
CA VAL A 96 7.09 0.90 -5.02
C VAL A 96 7.64 0.38 -6.34
N ILE A 97 6.76 0.07 -7.29
CA ILE A 97 7.17 -0.26 -8.66
C ILE A 97 6.12 0.13 -9.68
N HIS A 98 6.58 0.66 -10.82
CA HIS A 98 5.78 0.89 -12.01
C HIS A 98 5.91 -0.31 -12.96
N HIS A 99 4.85 -1.10 -13.11
CA HIS A 99 4.95 -2.41 -13.77
C HIS A 99 5.20 -2.31 -15.28
N ALA A 100 4.48 -1.43 -15.98
CA ALA A 100 4.60 -1.21 -17.42
C ALA A 100 6.01 -0.72 -17.82
N GLY A 101 6.63 0.12 -17.00
CA GLY A 101 7.97 0.66 -17.23
C GLY A 101 9.13 -0.22 -16.78
N THR A 102 8.86 -1.36 -16.14
CA THR A 102 9.89 -2.23 -15.57
C THR A 102 9.70 -3.70 -16.00
N THR A 103 8.98 -4.47 -15.20
CA THR A 103 8.77 -5.92 -15.33
C THR A 103 8.06 -6.32 -16.62
N HIS A 104 7.23 -5.44 -17.19
CA HIS A 104 6.46 -5.70 -18.40
C HIS A 104 6.95 -4.87 -19.61
N GLN A 105 8.11 -4.22 -19.51
CA GLN A 105 8.64 -3.35 -20.57
C GLN A 105 8.87 -4.05 -21.92
N GLN A 106 8.97 -5.38 -21.93
CA GLN A 106 9.18 -6.19 -23.13
C GLN A 106 7.88 -6.46 -23.90
N LEU A 107 6.73 -6.25 -23.29
CA LEU A 107 5.42 -6.42 -23.91
C LEU A 107 5.02 -5.16 -24.68
N SER A 108 4.26 -5.33 -25.77
CA SER A 108 3.59 -4.21 -26.42
C SER A 108 2.51 -3.61 -25.51
N GLU A 109 2.12 -2.36 -25.75
CA GLU A 109 1.07 -1.68 -24.97
C GLU A 109 -0.25 -2.46 -24.95
N ALA A 110 -0.64 -3.04 -26.09
CA ALA A 110 -1.84 -3.88 -26.18
C ALA A 110 -1.75 -5.15 -25.32
N GLU A 111 -0.57 -5.77 -25.24
CA GLU A 111 -0.33 -6.95 -24.39
C GLU A 111 -0.27 -6.59 -22.90
N GLN A 112 0.28 -5.42 -22.55
CA GLN A 112 0.26 -4.91 -21.18
C GLN A 112 -1.18 -4.69 -20.70
N ILE A 113 -2.00 -4.01 -21.51
CA ILE A 113 -3.42 -3.79 -21.22
C ILE A 113 -4.18 -5.12 -21.09
N ALA A 114 -3.92 -6.07 -21.99
CA ALA A 114 -4.54 -7.40 -21.93
C ALA A 114 -4.14 -8.18 -20.67
N ALA A 115 -2.94 -7.95 -20.14
CA ALA A 115 -2.46 -8.50 -18.88
C ALA A 115 -2.95 -7.73 -17.64
N GLY A 116 -3.78 -6.69 -17.82
CA GLY A 116 -4.28 -5.85 -16.73
C GLY A 116 -3.25 -4.86 -16.18
N VAL A 117 -2.17 -4.60 -16.93
CA VAL A 117 -1.12 -3.64 -16.57
C VAL A 117 -1.31 -2.38 -17.39
N THR A 118 -1.93 -1.35 -16.80
CA THR A 118 -2.03 -0.04 -17.43
C THR A 118 -0.75 0.76 -17.25
N ASP A 119 -0.56 1.75 -18.11
CA ASP A 119 0.68 2.54 -18.14
C ASP A 119 0.82 3.49 -16.93
N ASP A 120 -0.20 3.62 -16.10
CA ASP A 120 -0.18 4.36 -14.83
C ASP A 120 -0.25 3.44 -13.60
N TYR A 121 -0.13 2.12 -13.80
CA TYR A 121 -0.24 1.12 -12.75
C TYR A 121 1.00 1.08 -11.85
N ILE A 122 0.81 1.50 -10.60
CA ILE A 122 1.83 1.39 -9.56
C ILE A 122 1.39 0.43 -8.47
N ARG A 123 2.30 -0.48 -8.12
CA ARG A 123 2.16 -1.34 -6.95
C ARG A 123 2.99 -0.79 -5.81
N ILE A 124 2.37 -0.72 -4.64
CA ILE A 124 3.01 -0.44 -3.36
C ILE A 124 2.96 -1.72 -2.50
N SER A 125 4.12 -2.19 -2.07
CA SER A 125 4.25 -3.22 -1.02
C SER A 125 4.63 -2.50 0.27
N VAL A 126 3.66 -2.33 1.18
CA VAL A 126 3.84 -1.62 2.44
C VAL A 126 4.79 -2.40 3.36
N GLY A 127 5.77 -1.69 3.91
CA GLY A 127 6.77 -2.23 4.82
C GLY A 127 6.29 -2.28 6.26
N THR A 128 7.18 -1.95 7.20
CA THR A 128 6.91 -1.88 8.64
C THR A 128 7.23 -0.50 9.23
N GLU A 129 7.39 0.52 8.41
CA GLU A 129 7.57 1.91 8.86
C GLU A 129 6.32 2.46 9.54
N HIS A 130 6.43 3.62 10.18
CA HIS A 130 5.28 4.28 10.79
C HIS A 130 4.25 4.66 9.71
N ILE A 131 2.97 4.40 9.96
CA ILE A 131 1.92 4.57 8.96
C ILE A 131 1.82 6.02 8.46
N ASP A 132 1.97 7.00 9.35
CA ASP A 132 1.90 8.42 8.99
C ASP A 132 3.05 8.84 8.07
N ASP A 133 4.24 8.24 8.22
CA ASP A 133 5.39 8.53 7.36
C ASP A 133 5.18 7.94 5.96
N ILE A 134 4.60 6.73 5.88
CA ILE A 134 4.24 6.09 4.61
C ILE A 134 3.17 6.92 3.89
N ILE A 135 2.12 7.34 4.60
CA ILE A 135 1.06 8.18 4.04
C ILE A 135 1.63 9.52 3.57
N ALA A 136 2.48 10.17 4.37
CA ALA A 136 3.09 11.44 4.02
C ALA A 136 4.00 11.32 2.78
N ASP A 137 4.77 10.25 2.65
CA ASP A 137 5.62 10.01 1.49
C ASP A 137 4.82 9.76 0.20
N VAL A 138 3.76 8.97 0.30
CA VAL A 138 2.86 8.70 -0.84
C VAL A 138 2.09 9.97 -1.23
N ASP A 139 1.53 10.71 -0.28
CA ASP A 139 0.79 11.95 -0.54
C ASP A 139 1.67 13.03 -1.20
N GLN A 140 2.89 13.24 -0.70
CA GLN A 140 3.81 14.21 -1.31
C GLN A 140 4.28 13.76 -2.71
N ALA A 141 4.48 12.46 -2.92
CA ALA A 141 4.85 11.92 -4.22
C ALA A 141 3.70 12.06 -5.23
N LEU A 142 2.45 11.78 -4.82
CA LEU A 142 1.25 11.98 -5.63
C LEU A 142 1.05 13.44 -6.03
N LYS A 143 1.21 14.38 -5.09
CA LYS A 143 1.12 15.82 -5.39
C LYS A 143 2.20 16.28 -6.37
N SER A 144 3.40 15.69 -6.27
CA SER A 144 4.50 15.98 -7.18
C SER A 144 4.29 15.36 -8.56
N SER A 145 3.65 14.19 -8.63
CA SER A 145 3.45 13.42 -9.86
C SER A 145 2.20 13.80 -10.63
N ALA A 146 1.19 14.36 -9.97
CA ALA A 146 0.00 14.88 -10.62
C ALA A 146 0.41 15.98 -11.62
N LEU A 147 0.29 15.67 -12.90
CA LEU A 147 0.06 16.70 -13.92
C LEU A 147 -1.13 17.50 -13.43
N LEU A 148 -0.94 18.80 -13.21
CA LEU A 148 -1.96 19.75 -12.81
C LEU A 148 -3.30 19.39 -13.47
N ARG A 149 -4.22 18.79 -12.72
CA ARG A 149 -5.65 18.94 -13.01
C ARG A 149 -6.00 20.37 -12.62
N LEU A 150 -5.50 21.33 -13.42
CA LEU A 150 -6.04 22.68 -13.44
C LEU A 150 -7.23 22.66 -14.40
N ASN A 151 -8.40 22.72 -13.76
CA ASN A 151 -9.75 22.95 -14.29
C ASN A 151 -10.43 21.75 -14.97
#